data_AF-A0A0Q9WFK4-F1
#
_entry.id   AF-A0A0Q9WFK4-F1
#
_cell.length_a   1.000
_cell.length_b   1.000
_cell.length_c   1.000
_cell.angle_alpha   90.00
_cell.angle_beta   90.00
_cell.angle_gamma   90.00
#
_symmetry.space_group_name_H-M   'P 1'
#
loop_
_entity.id
_entity.type
_entity.pdbx_description
1 polymer ?
#
loop_
_entity_poly.entity_id
_entity_poly.type
_entity_poly.pdbx_seq_one_letter_code
_entity_poly.pdbx_strand_id
1 'polypeptide(L)'
;MFRFTFRPKLQHFLCLVIFIYLYILIERSVLHNERLRDDLKLMQRQLFYPKPNPHWNYNNSWRRIGNASLRHEIYAAYFDVRTDIISGVRLDEEMTVGSVRIFAILPVRLRDSRLSCIVRFADFTSYEIVAEEAGAMHDVHNNTFAAWSIMCPLHVPKKSPVRLPQAVALSYASNRLSHLSPSYVQISYPRNMSELFAKSRRTISVCVGPLQENYSNVLRLVEFVEMYRLQGATHFYFYYVEASEEVRRVLAHYQQKGLADVFEWNVQAHLHDLHYAGIVAQFNDCVYRANIVDNHRYAAVVDLDEVMMPLKHNSLADYLRQCDEGRTSGFVFRNVFFYRRDSNDTFNAPAHLMNRVLYTQSKVRRTLEVLPAYVRSKVVVNARSIVEMGNHQVYRSAPGYVDHIVHQSVGLLFHYRDKCINCKMVLIVDYTARRFGSLLFDRVDATCLEVFMERHGICTLA
;
A
#
# COMPACT_ATOMS: atom_id res chain seq x y z
N MET A 1 -32.45 59.46 4.54
CA MET A 1 -31.79 58.28 3.94
C MET A 1 -30.29 58.45 4.09
N PHE A 2 -29.69 57.89 5.16
CA PHE A 2 -28.27 58.09 5.47
C PHE A 2 -27.39 57.37 4.45
N ARG A 3 -26.65 58.11 3.63
CA ARG A 3 -25.55 57.58 2.80
C ARG A 3 -24.29 57.54 3.65
N PHE A 4 -23.93 56.36 4.16
CA PHE A 4 -22.59 56.12 4.70
C PHE A 4 -21.58 56.10 3.54
N THR A 5 -20.84 57.19 3.37
CA THR A 5 -19.67 57.24 2.48
C THR A 5 -18.49 56.60 3.21
N PHE A 6 -18.19 55.34 2.88
CA PHE A 6 -16.98 54.64 3.33
C PHE A 6 -15.78 55.21 2.57
N ARG A 7 -15.04 56.17 3.15
CA ARG A 7 -13.72 56.56 2.63
C ARG A 7 -12.68 55.56 3.16
N PRO A 8 -12.03 54.74 2.32
CA PRO A 8 -10.97 53.86 2.79
C PRO A 8 -9.84 54.73 3.35
N LYS A 9 -9.49 54.53 4.63
CA LYS A 9 -8.35 55.21 5.27
C LYS A 9 -7.07 54.86 4.51
N LEU A 10 -6.08 55.75 4.43
CA LEU A 10 -4.77 55.53 3.80
C LEU A 10 -4.11 54.19 4.18
N GLN A 11 -4.36 53.71 5.41
CA GLN A 11 -3.98 52.37 5.89
C GLN A 11 -4.53 51.22 5.04
N HIS A 12 -5.77 51.30 4.53
CA HIS A 12 -6.36 50.25 3.69
C HIS A 12 -5.66 50.16 2.33
N PHE A 13 -5.26 51.30 1.76
CA PHE A 13 -4.49 51.32 0.52
C PHE A 13 -3.09 50.73 0.72
N LEU A 14 -2.41 51.10 1.82
CA LEU A 14 -1.10 50.55 2.17
C LEU A 14 -1.16 49.02 2.41
N CYS A 15 -2.18 48.55 3.13
CA CYS A 15 -2.42 47.11 3.30
C CYS A 15 -2.65 46.41 1.96
N LEU A 16 -3.45 47.00 1.06
CA LEU A 16 -3.71 46.41 -0.25
C LEU A 16 -2.43 46.29 -1.09
N VAL A 17 -1.58 47.31 -1.09
CA VAL A 17 -0.28 47.28 -1.79
C VAL A 17 0.64 46.21 -1.21
N ILE A 18 0.68 46.07 0.12
CA ILE A 18 1.45 45.01 0.79
C ILE A 18 0.91 43.63 0.40
N PHE A 19 -0.41 43.43 0.39
CA PHE A 19 -1.01 42.16 -0.03
C PHE A 19 -0.71 41.83 -1.49
N ILE A 20 -0.80 42.80 -2.40
CA ILE A 20 -0.46 42.61 -3.81
C ILE A 20 1.02 42.28 -3.98
N TYR A 21 1.91 42.98 -3.27
CA TYR A 21 3.35 42.72 -3.32
C TYR A 21 3.69 41.32 -2.76
N LEU A 22 3.11 40.95 -1.62
CA LEU A 22 3.25 39.59 -1.05
C LEU A 22 2.70 38.53 -2.00
N TYR A 23 1.56 38.77 -2.63
CA TYR A 23 0.98 37.87 -3.63
C TYR A 23 1.94 37.67 -4.81
N ILE A 24 2.48 38.75 -5.39
CA ILE A 24 3.44 38.67 -6.50
C ILE A 24 4.72 37.94 -6.08
N LEU A 25 5.22 38.16 -4.86
CA LEU A 25 6.38 37.44 -4.34
C LEU A 25 6.11 35.95 -4.18
N ILE A 26 4.95 35.58 -3.64
CA ILE A 26 4.52 34.19 -3.49
C ILE A 26 4.38 33.54 -4.87
N GLU A 27 3.71 34.20 -5.81
CA GLU A 27 3.50 33.70 -7.17
C GLU A 27 4.84 33.47 -7.89
N ARG A 28 5.78 34.42 -7.81
CA ARG A 28 7.14 34.26 -8.35
C ARG A 28 7.90 33.12 -7.68
N SER A 29 7.79 32.98 -6.37
CA SER A 29 8.43 31.90 -5.61
C SER A 29 7.88 30.53 -6.02
N VAL A 30 6.55 30.40 -6.16
CA VAL A 30 5.89 29.20 -6.64
C VAL A 30 6.35 28.86 -8.05
N LEU A 31 6.31 29.82 -8.99
CA LEU A 31 6.71 29.60 -10.38
C LEU A 31 8.20 29.21 -10.50
N HIS A 32 9.06 29.81 -9.68
CA HIS A 32 10.48 29.46 -9.63
C HIS A 32 10.68 28.03 -9.10
N ASN A 33 9.94 27.64 -8.06
CA ASN A 33 9.99 26.29 -7.50
C ASN A 33 9.46 25.23 -8.48
N GLU A 34 8.43 25.54 -9.26
CA GLU A 34 7.94 24.65 -10.33
C GLU A 34 9.00 24.41 -11.41
N ARG A 35 9.61 25.49 -11.93
CA ARG A 35 10.71 25.38 -12.90
C ARG A 35 11.89 24.59 -12.36
N LEU A 36 12.29 24.86 -11.11
CA LEU A 36 13.34 24.14 -10.42
C LEU A 36 13.06 22.63 -10.36
N ARG A 37 11.81 22.24 -10.09
CA ARG A 37 11.39 20.84 -10.03
C ARG A 37 11.37 20.17 -11.39
N ASP A 38 11.03 20.90 -12.45
CA ASP A 38 11.07 20.36 -13.80
C ASP A 38 12.52 20.15 -14.28
N ASP A 39 13.40 21.13 -14.05
CA ASP A 39 14.84 21.00 -14.32
C ASP A 39 15.46 19.84 -13.53
N LEU A 40 15.06 19.71 -12.26
CA LEU A 40 15.49 18.62 -11.38
C LEU A 40 15.09 17.25 -11.95
N LYS A 41 13.84 17.09 -12.40
CA LYS A 41 13.35 15.83 -12.99
C LYS A 41 14.09 15.50 -14.29
N LEU A 42 14.40 16.49 -15.11
CA LEU A 42 15.17 16.30 -16.35
C LEU A 42 16.59 15.82 -16.03
N MET A 43 17.29 16.51 -15.14
CA MET A 43 18.66 16.13 -14.74
C MET A 43 18.70 14.78 -14.03
N GLN A 44 17.77 14.49 -13.13
CA GLN A 44 17.66 13.21 -12.44
C GLN A 44 17.59 12.04 -13.44
N ARG A 45 16.93 12.19 -14.59
CA ARG A 45 16.83 11.13 -15.61
C ARG A 45 18.07 10.96 -16.48
N GLN A 46 18.97 11.94 -16.51
CA GLN A 46 20.19 11.91 -17.30
C GLN A 46 21.36 11.23 -16.56
N LEU A 47 21.24 11.05 -15.25
CA LEU A 47 22.27 10.43 -14.43
C LEU A 47 22.17 8.89 -14.44
N PHE A 48 23.31 8.23 -14.26
CA PHE A 48 23.37 6.78 -14.11
C PHE A 48 23.34 6.37 -12.63
N TYR A 49 22.43 5.46 -12.29
CA TYR A 49 22.20 4.99 -10.91
C TYR A 49 22.59 3.51 -10.80
N PRO A 50 23.84 3.19 -10.44
CA PRO A 50 24.24 1.81 -10.17
C PRO A 50 23.48 1.25 -8.97
N LYS A 51 23.07 -0.02 -9.05
CA LYS A 51 22.42 -0.73 -7.94
C LYS A 51 23.42 -0.92 -6.79
N PRO A 52 23.18 -0.40 -5.58
CA PRO A 52 24.16 -0.47 -4.49
C PRO A 52 24.49 -1.89 -4.03
N ASN A 53 23.48 -2.76 -3.98
CA ASN A 53 23.62 -4.16 -3.60
C ASN A 53 22.93 -5.05 -4.66
N PRO A 54 23.67 -5.66 -5.60
CA PRO A 54 23.09 -6.52 -6.63
C PRO A 54 22.53 -7.83 -6.07
N HIS A 55 22.95 -8.24 -4.86
CA HIS A 55 22.55 -9.49 -4.22
C HIS A 55 21.36 -9.34 -3.27
N TRP A 56 20.76 -8.15 -3.17
CA TRP A 56 19.59 -7.94 -2.34
C TRP A 56 18.40 -8.76 -2.84
N ASN A 57 17.90 -9.66 -1.98
CA ASN A 57 16.81 -10.59 -2.29
C ASN A 57 15.43 -10.08 -1.87
N TYR A 58 15.33 -8.86 -1.36
CA TYR A 58 14.07 -8.21 -0.95
C TYR A 58 13.32 -8.91 0.20
N ASN A 59 14.02 -9.74 0.98
CA ASN A 59 13.46 -10.39 2.16
C ASN A 59 13.68 -9.54 3.42
N ASN A 60 12.67 -8.75 3.79
CA ASN A 60 12.73 -7.88 4.96
C ASN A 60 12.39 -8.65 6.25
N SER A 61 12.97 -8.21 7.35
CA SER A 61 12.60 -8.67 8.69
C SER A 61 12.64 -7.51 9.67
N TRP A 62 11.78 -7.56 10.69
CA TRP A 62 11.80 -6.58 11.78
C TRP A 62 13.15 -6.60 12.49
N ARG A 63 13.78 -5.42 12.62
CA ARG A 63 15.03 -5.21 13.33
C ARG A 63 14.79 -4.26 14.49
N ARG A 64 15.27 -4.63 15.67
CA ARG A 64 15.20 -3.76 16.85
C ARG A 64 16.08 -2.53 16.67
N ILE A 65 15.61 -1.39 17.12
CA ILE A 65 16.33 -0.12 17.07
C ILE A 65 16.91 0.18 18.46
N GLY A 66 18.24 0.24 18.57
CA GLY A 66 18.92 0.63 19.80
C GLY A 66 18.60 -0.29 20.99
N ASN A 67 18.11 0.28 22.10
CA ASN A 67 17.82 -0.50 23.30
C ASN A 67 16.65 -1.49 23.07
N ALA A 68 16.94 -2.79 23.16
CA ALA A 68 15.98 -3.86 22.94
C ALA A 68 14.77 -3.81 23.90
N SER A 69 14.92 -3.26 25.11
CA SER A 69 13.80 -3.15 26.06
C SER A 69 12.72 -2.15 25.63
N LEU A 70 13.03 -1.25 24.69
CA LEU A 70 12.08 -0.25 24.20
C LEU A 70 11.09 -0.81 23.18
N ARG A 71 11.35 -1.98 22.59
CA ARG A 71 10.51 -2.59 21.54
C ARG A 71 10.29 -1.65 20.34
N HIS A 72 11.30 -0.87 19.97
CA HIS A 72 11.23 -0.04 18.76
C HIS A 72 11.80 -0.84 17.60
N GLU A 73 11.10 -0.89 16.46
CA GLU A 73 11.49 -1.76 15.35
C GLU A 73 11.43 -1.06 14.00
N ILE A 74 12.38 -1.37 13.12
CA ILE A 74 12.44 -0.94 11.72
C ILE A 74 12.26 -2.17 10.83
N TYR A 75 11.45 -2.06 9.77
CA TYR A 75 11.15 -3.18 8.89
C TYR A 75 11.79 -3.04 7.51
N ALA A 76 11.47 -1.94 6.82
CA ALA A 76 11.81 -1.76 5.43
C ALA A 76 12.19 -0.31 5.14
N ALA A 77 13.01 -0.16 4.09
CA ALA A 77 13.31 1.12 3.50
C ALA A 77 13.27 1.02 1.97
N TYR A 78 12.87 2.12 1.32
CA TYR A 78 12.72 2.20 -0.13
C TYR A 78 13.35 3.50 -0.65
N PHE A 79 14.05 3.41 -1.77
CA PHE A 79 14.48 4.61 -2.49
C PHE A 79 13.35 5.10 -3.38
N ASP A 80 12.80 6.26 -3.04
CA ASP A 80 11.70 6.90 -3.72
C ASP A 80 12.20 8.07 -4.55
N VAL A 81 12.12 7.93 -5.87
CA VAL A 81 12.58 8.94 -6.83
C VAL A 81 11.69 10.17 -6.95
N ARG A 82 10.49 10.13 -6.35
CA ARG A 82 9.52 11.23 -6.43
C ARG A 82 10.05 12.44 -5.67
N THR A 83 10.40 13.49 -6.39
CA THR A 83 10.85 14.76 -5.81
C THR A 83 9.69 15.70 -5.50
N ASP A 84 8.53 15.48 -6.11
CA ASP A 84 7.27 16.21 -5.89
C ASP A 84 6.69 16.02 -4.48
N ILE A 85 7.04 14.93 -3.81
CA ILE A 85 6.64 14.65 -2.42
C ILE A 85 7.68 15.13 -1.38
N ILE A 86 8.72 15.84 -1.83
CA ILE A 86 9.76 16.45 -1.00
C ILE A 86 9.54 17.97 -0.99
N SER A 87 9.47 18.57 0.19
CA SER A 87 9.20 20.00 0.34
C SER A 87 10.42 20.84 -0.05
N GLY A 88 11.60 20.47 0.45
CA GLY A 88 12.87 21.17 0.22
C GLY A 88 13.75 20.50 -0.85
N VAL A 89 13.58 20.86 -2.11
CA VAL A 89 14.45 20.38 -3.20
C VAL A 89 15.67 21.28 -3.42
N ARG A 90 16.80 20.69 -3.83
CA ARG A 90 18.06 21.36 -4.14
C ARG A 90 18.48 21.09 -5.57
N LEU A 91 19.06 22.10 -6.21
CA LEU A 91 19.65 21.99 -7.54
C LEU A 91 20.82 22.98 -7.72
N ASP A 92 21.74 22.99 -6.77
CA ASP A 92 22.89 23.90 -6.71
C ASP A 92 24.22 23.11 -6.83
N GLU A 93 25.07 23.08 -5.81
CA GLU A 93 26.23 22.18 -5.75
C GLU A 93 25.77 20.73 -5.58
N GLU A 94 24.67 20.54 -4.86
CA GLU A 94 24.00 19.27 -4.66
C GLU A 94 22.64 19.25 -5.36
N MET A 95 22.16 18.04 -5.62
CA MET A 95 20.88 17.81 -6.27
C MET A 95 20.05 16.81 -5.48
N THR A 96 18.77 17.11 -5.27
CA THR A 96 17.82 16.16 -4.68
C THR A 96 17.48 15.07 -5.70
N VAL A 97 17.95 13.84 -5.48
CA VAL A 97 17.68 12.70 -6.38
C VAL A 97 16.51 11.83 -5.95
N GLY A 98 15.88 12.15 -4.82
CA GLY A 98 14.78 11.37 -4.26
C GLY A 98 14.84 11.40 -2.74
N SER A 99 14.25 10.39 -2.11
CA SER A 99 14.24 10.22 -0.67
C SER A 99 14.35 8.75 -0.28
N VAL A 100 14.80 8.49 0.95
CA VAL A 100 14.69 7.18 1.58
C VAL A 100 13.42 7.19 2.44
N ARG A 101 12.44 6.37 2.05
CA ARG A 101 11.18 6.15 2.78
C ARG A 101 11.34 4.92 3.67
N ILE A 102 11.05 5.05 4.95
CA ILE A 102 11.29 4.02 5.97
C ILE A 102 9.98 3.72 6.70
N PHE A 103 9.73 2.42 6.91
CA PHE A 103 8.63 1.94 7.72
C PHE A 103 9.12 1.31 9.02
N ALA A 104 8.54 1.75 10.12
CA ALA A 104 8.92 1.36 11.46
C ALA A 104 7.70 1.23 12.36
N ILE A 105 7.87 0.55 13.50
CA ILE A 105 6.94 0.56 14.63
C ILE A 105 7.61 1.33 15.75
N LEU A 106 7.02 2.47 16.11
CA LEU A 106 7.53 3.37 17.14
C LEU A 106 6.36 3.85 18.03
N PRO A 107 6.63 4.20 19.29
CA PRO A 107 5.59 4.68 20.18
C PRO A 107 5.07 6.06 19.76
N VAL A 108 3.76 6.27 19.89
CA VAL A 108 3.06 7.47 19.42
C VAL A 108 3.61 8.75 20.05
N ARG A 109 4.13 8.68 21.28
CA ARG A 109 4.74 9.81 22.02
C ARG A 109 5.99 10.41 21.35
N LEU A 110 6.58 9.74 20.35
CA LEU A 110 7.74 10.29 19.62
C LEU A 110 7.34 11.32 18.56
N ARG A 111 6.06 11.67 18.39
CA ARG A 111 5.59 12.57 17.31
C ARG A 111 6.34 13.90 17.27
N ASP A 112 6.72 14.43 18.44
CA ASP A 112 7.46 15.69 18.55
C ASP A 112 8.99 15.50 18.58
N SER A 113 9.46 14.27 18.44
CA SER A 113 10.89 13.95 18.44
C SER A 113 11.49 14.14 17.06
N ARG A 114 12.69 14.72 17.02
CA ARG A 114 13.51 14.77 15.81
C ARG A 114 14.15 13.41 15.57
N LEU A 115 13.84 12.82 14.42
CA LEU A 115 14.44 11.58 13.92
C LEU A 115 15.46 11.89 12.82
N SER A 116 16.49 11.07 12.73
CA SER A 116 17.46 11.10 11.65
C SER A 116 17.62 9.69 11.05
N CYS A 117 17.96 9.65 9.77
CA CYS A 117 18.36 8.46 9.04
C CYS A 117 19.88 8.40 8.95
N ILE A 118 20.49 7.32 9.45
CA ILE A 118 21.90 7.03 9.21
C ILE A 118 21.97 6.15 7.95
N VAL A 119 22.31 6.75 6.81
CA VAL A 119 22.45 6.03 5.54
C VAL A 119 23.87 5.50 5.40
N ARG A 120 24.01 4.25 4.95
CA ARG A 120 25.30 3.57 4.76
C ARG A 120 25.51 3.19 3.30
N PHE A 121 26.71 3.42 2.79
CA PHE A 121 27.13 3.10 1.43
C PHE A 121 27.87 1.77 1.35
N ALA A 122 28.16 1.31 0.12
CA ALA A 122 28.82 0.04 -0.15
C ALA A 122 30.25 -0.04 0.43
N ASP A 123 30.94 1.10 0.55
CA ASP A 123 32.26 1.22 1.18
C ASP A 123 32.21 1.41 2.71
N PHE A 124 31.04 1.15 3.32
CA PHE A 124 30.76 1.30 4.75
C PHE A 124 30.77 2.72 5.31
N THR A 125 31.04 3.74 4.49
CA THR A 125 30.86 5.13 4.93
C THR A 125 29.39 5.40 5.22
N SER A 126 29.14 6.24 6.22
CA SER A 126 27.79 6.52 6.70
C SER A 126 27.60 8.02 6.88
N TYR A 127 26.39 8.50 6.60
CA TYR A 127 26.02 9.92 6.71
C TYR A 127 24.67 10.00 7.44
N GLU A 128 24.53 11.01 8.29
CA GLU A 128 23.28 11.26 8.98
C GLU A 128 22.46 12.33 8.23
N ILE A 129 21.21 11.99 7.95
CA ILE A 129 20.25 12.87 7.27
C ILE A 129 19.09 13.08 8.24
N VAL A 130 18.78 14.33 8.54
CA VAL A 130 17.62 14.65 9.37
C VAL A 130 16.35 14.34 8.59
N ALA A 131 15.41 13.63 9.21
CA ALA A 131 14.14 13.33 8.57
C ALA A 131 13.35 14.63 8.33
N GLU A 132 12.87 14.81 7.10
CA GLU A 132 11.99 15.93 6.75
C GLU A 132 10.56 15.65 7.23
N GLU A 133 10.14 14.39 7.10
CA GLU A 133 8.87 13.91 7.65
C GLU A 133 9.14 12.69 8.52
N ALA A 134 8.63 12.69 9.74
CA ALA A 134 8.65 11.53 10.61
C ALA A 134 7.37 11.55 11.46
N GLY A 135 6.47 10.60 11.22
CA GLY A 135 5.20 10.59 11.93
C GLY A 135 4.58 9.21 12.02
N ALA A 136 3.82 9.02 13.10
CA ALA A 136 2.87 7.92 13.18
C ALA A 136 1.83 8.08 12.08
N MET A 137 1.66 7.04 11.27
CA MET A 137 0.61 6.94 10.27
C MET A 137 -0.77 7.00 10.93
N HIS A 138 -1.79 7.29 10.13
CA HIS A 138 -3.18 7.27 10.54
C HIS A 138 -3.64 5.83 10.94
N ASP A 139 -4.88 5.68 11.41
CA ASP A 139 -5.41 4.42 11.96
C ASP A 139 -4.65 3.89 13.20
N VAL A 140 -4.29 4.79 14.14
CA VAL A 140 -3.61 4.40 15.39
C VAL A 140 -4.52 3.66 16.37
N HIS A 141 -5.84 3.91 16.36
CA HIS A 141 -6.83 3.26 17.24
C HIS A 141 -6.50 3.32 18.75
N ASN A 142 -6.04 4.47 19.25
CA ASN A 142 -5.65 4.68 20.65
C ASN A 142 -4.56 3.73 21.19
N ASN A 143 -3.80 3.08 20.30
CA ASN A 143 -2.70 2.23 20.68
C ASN A 143 -1.47 3.02 21.15
N THR A 144 -0.60 2.36 21.92
CA THR A 144 0.66 2.95 22.42
C THR A 144 1.74 3.03 21.34
N PHE A 145 1.72 2.07 20.41
CA PHE A 145 2.55 2.03 19.22
C PHE A 145 1.73 2.33 17.97
N ALA A 146 2.41 2.76 16.92
CA ALA A 146 1.83 2.95 15.61
C ALA A 146 2.81 2.46 14.53
N ALA A 147 2.28 2.27 13.32
CA ALA A 147 3.10 2.29 12.12
C ALA A 147 3.62 3.71 11.89
N TRP A 148 4.88 3.85 11.49
CA TRP A 148 5.52 5.14 11.23
C TRP A 148 6.03 5.21 9.80
N SER A 149 5.83 6.36 9.16
CA SER A 149 6.48 6.75 7.91
C SER A 149 7.56 7.77 8.23
N ILE A 150 8.79 7.48 7.84
CA ILE A 150 9.92 8.41 7.94
C ILE A 150 10.46 8.66 6.53
N MET A 151 10.71 9.92 6.19
CA MET A 151 11.32 10.34 4.93
C MET A 151 12.59 11.16 5.20
N CYS A 152 13.69 10.70 4.62
CA CYS A 152 14.94 11.44 4.59
C CYS A 152 15.28 11.81 3.13
N PRO A 153 15.29 13.09 2.74
CA PRO A 153 15.63 13.51 1.39
C PRO A 153 17.11 13.21 1.09
N LEU A 154 17.38 12.69 -0.10
CA LEU A 154 18.73 12.35 -0.54
C LEU A 154 19.25 13.42 -1.48
N HIS A 155 20.22 14.20 -1.00
CA HIS A 155 20.98 15.16 -1.78
C HIS A 155 22.32 14.56 -2.15
N VAL A 156 22.70 14.66 -3.43
CA VAL A 156 23.97 14.12 -3.93
C VAL A 156 24.68 15.17 -4.79
N PRO A 157 26.02 15.11 -4.88
CA PRO A 157 26.75 15.92 -5.85
C PRO A 157 26.25 15.67 -7.27
N LYS A 158 26.25 16.70 -8.13
CA LYS A 158 25.89 16.60 -9.55
C LYS A 158 26.95 15.86 -10.39
N LYS A 159 27.24 14.60 -10.02
CA LYS A 159 28.22 13.72 -10.65
C LYS A 159 27.56 12.39 -11.04
N SER A 160 28.01 11.83 -12.16
CA SER A 160 27.61 10.50 -12.64
C SER A 160 28.83 9.57 -12.59
N PRO A 161 28.73 8.33 -12.08
CA PRO A 161 27.53 7.69 -11.53
C PRO A 161 27.05 8.31 -10.20
N VAL A 162 25.75 8.29 -9.95
CA VAL A 162 25.18 8.69 -8.66
C VAL A 162 25.49 7.61 -7.63
N ARG A 163 26.13 8.02 -6.54
CA ARG A 163 26.42 7.13 -5.42
C ARG A 163 25.17 7.03 -4.53
N LEU A 164 24.56 5.84 -4.50
CA LEU A 164 23.34 5.55 -3.74
C LEU A 164 23.65 4.74 -2.46
N PRO A 165 22.95 4.99 -1.34
CA PRO A 165 23.15 4.24 -0.10
C PRO A 165 22.59 2.81 -0.21
N GLN A 166 23.27 1.83 0.39
CA GLN A 166 22.81 0.43 0.40
C GLN A 166 21.86 0.12 1.57
N ALA A 167 22.02 0.81 2.69
CA ALA A 167 21.29 0.50 3.92
C ALA A 167 21.00 1.76 4.72
N VAL A 168 20.02 1.68 5.62
CA VAL A 168 19.65 2.78 6.52
C VAL A 168 19.30 2.27 7.91
N ALA A 169 19.61 3.08 8.92
CA ALA A 169 19.18 2.93 10.30
C ALA A 169 18.49 4.22 10.76
N LEU A 170 17.71 4.15 11.84
CA LEU A 170 17.09 5.32 12.48
C LEU A 170 17.86 5.70 13.75
N SER A 171 18.02 7.00 13.99
CA SER A 171 18.59 7.58 15.21
C SER A 171 17.68 8.67 15.79
N TYR A 172 17.59 8.74 17.12
CA TYR A 172 16.87 9.80 17.85
C TYR A 172 17.28 9.86 19.33
N ALA A 173 17.14 11.04 19.93
CA ALA A 173 17.72 11.36 21.24
C ALA A 173 17.24 10.47 22.40
N SER A 174 15.97 10.07 22.40
CA SER A 174 15.38 9.25 23.46
C SER A 174 15.85 7.79 23.46
N ASN A 175 16.57 7.35 22.42
CA ASN A 175 17.17 6.03 22.32
C ASN A 175 18.63 6.15 21.84
N ARG A 176 19.53 6.64 22.70
CA ARG A 176 20.94 6.92 22.33
C ARG A 176 21.69 5.74 21.69
N LEU A 177 21.34 4.50 22.07
CA LEU A 177 21.94 3.29 21.47
C LEU A 177 21.65 3.17 19.96
N SER A 178 20.57 3.77 19.47
CA SER A 178 20.26 3.82 18.02
C SER A 178 21.32 4.55 17.20
N HIS A 179 22.06 5.50 17.81
CA HIS A 179 23.17 6.20 17.19
C HIS A 179 24.52 5.49 17.44
N LEU A 180 24.73 4.95 18.65
CA LEU A 180 25.99 4.27 19.02
C LEU A 180 26.18 2.91 18.37
N SER A 181 25.08 2.17 18.15
CA SER A 181 25.08 0.86 17.48
C SER A 181 23.86 0.77 16.56
N PRO A 182 23.90 1.43 15.38
CA PRO A 182 22.72 1.53 14.53
C PRO A 182 22.38 0.17 13.91
N SER A 183 21.08 -0.16 13.92
CA SER A 183 20.54 -1.38 13.32
C SER A 183 20.04 -1.09 11.92
N TYR A 184 20.75 -1.62 10.92
CA TYR A 184 20.52 -1.32 9.51
C TYR A 184 19.54 -2.29 8.87
N VAL A 185 18.65 -1.74 8.04
CA VAL A 185 17.88 -2.47 7.02
C VAL A 185 18.38 -2.09 5.62
N GLN A 186 18.27 -3.00 4.66
CA GLN A 186 18.65 -2.71 3.28
C GLN A 186 17.63 -1.74 2.64
N ILE A 187 18.11 -0.80 1.84
CA ILE A 187 17.25 0.08 1.06
C ILE A 187 16.85 -0.65 -0.21
N SER A 188 15.55 -0.76 -0.44
CA SER A 188 14.99 -1.43 -1.61
C SER A 188 14.95 -0.48 -2.81
N TYR A 189 15.48 -1.00 -3.92
CA TYR A 189 15.53 -0.39 -5.26
C TYR A 189 14.77 -1.28 -6.25
N PRO A 190 14.45 -0.82 -7.46
CA PRO A 190 13.92 -1.68 -8.51
C PRO A 190 14.76 -2.95 -8.71
N ARG A 191 14.11 -4.09 -8.98
CA ARG A 191 14.84 -5.32 -9.31
C ARG A 191 15.77 -5.08 -10.50
N ASN A 192 15.24 -4.42 -11.52
CA ASN A 192 15.94 -3.93 -12.69
C ASN A 192 16.04 -2.40 -12.64
N MET A 193 17.27 -1.87 -12.51
CA MET A 193 17.49 -0.41 -12.39
C MET A 193 17.05 0.40 -13.62
N SER A 194 16.89 -0.23 -14.79
CA SER A 194 16.30 0.46 -15.96
C SER A 194 14.85 0.88 -15.72
N GLU A 195 14.17 0.29 -14.73
CA GLU A 195 12.79 0.61 -14.39
C GLU A 195 12.66 1.80 -13.42
N LEU A 196 13.77 2.29 -12.85
CA LEU A 196 13.79 3.36 -11.84
C LEU A 196 13.00 4.62 -12.25
N PHE A 197 13.12 5.01 -13.52
CA PHE A 197 12.39 6.16 -14.09
C PHE A 197 11.38 5.75 -15.17
N ALA A 198 11.20 4.44 -15.39
CA ALA A 198 10.28 3.96 -16.40
C ALA A 198 8.82 4.28 -16.03
N LYS A 199 7.95 4.22 -17.03
CA LYS A 199 6.50 4.22 -16.78
C LYS A 199 6.12 2.90 -16.11
N SER A 200 5.24 2.97 -15.13
CA SER A 200 4.77 1.78 -14.42
C SER A 200 3.97 0.86 -15.35
N ARG A 201 4.14 -0.45 -15.14
CA ARG A 201 3.46 -1.49 -15.92
C ARG A 201 1.99 -1.50 -15.53
N ARG A 202 1.07 -1.45 -16.51
CA ARG A 202 -0.39 -1.44 -16.27
C ARG A 202 -0.94 -2.81 -15.82
N THR A 203 -0.34 -3.34 -14.78
CA THR A 203 -0.62 -4.63 -14.13
C THR A 203 -1.16 -4.39 -12.73
N ILE A 204 -1.96 -5.32 -12.23
CA ILE A 204 -2.54 -5.28 -10.89
C ILE A 204 -1.78 -6.26 -10.00
N SER A 205 -1.20 -5.78 -8.91
CA SER A 205 -0.80 -6.62 -7.78
C SER A 205 -1.86 -6.59 -6.70
N VAL A 206 -1.86 -7.57 -5.80
CA VAL A 206 -2.78 -7.63 -4.66
C VAL A 206 -2.01 -7.63 -3.36
N CYS A 207 -2.26 -6.63 -2.53
CA CYS A 207 -1.78 -6.51 -1.16
C CYS A 207 -2.81 -7.12 -0.22
N VAL A 208 -2.55 -8.35 0.22
CA VAL A 208 -3.45 -9.06 1.12
C VAL A 208 -3.15 -8.66 2.56
N GLY A 209 -4.20 -8.40 3.35
CA GLY A 209 -4.07 -8.16 4.79
C GLY A 209 -3.33 -9.30 5.52
N PRO A 210 -2.77 -9.06 6.72
CA PRO A 210 -1.96 -10.06 7.43
C PRO A 210 -2.71 -11.37 7.67
N LEU A 211 -2.07 -12.49 7.37
CA LEU A 211 -2.58 -13.83 7.67
C LEU A 211 -2.29 -14.16 9.13
N GLN A 212 -3.32 -14.05 9.97
CA GLN A 212 -3.24 -14.14 11.42
C GLN A 212 -4.43 -14.94 11.97
N GLU A 213 -4.53 -15.03 13.31
CA GLU A 213 -5.62 -15.73 14.01
C GLU A 213 -5.74 -17.21 13.62
N ASN A 214 -4.61 -17.87 13.36
CA ASN A 214 -4.52 -19.28 12.95
C ASN A 214 -5.45 -19.60 11.76
N TYR A 215 -5.39 -18.77 10.71
CA TYR A 215 -6.22 -18.94 9.53
C TYR A 215 -6.04 -20.33 8.89
N SER A 216 -7.15 -21.03 8.62
CA SER A 216 -7.14 -22.43 8.17
C SER A 216 -8.08 -22.73 7.01
N ASN A 217 -8.74 -21.72 6.43
CA ASN A 217 -9.67 -21.95 5.33
C ASN A 217 -8.94 -21.99 3.97
N VAL A 218 -8.46 -23.18 3.63
CA VAL A 218 -7.67 -23.45 2.42
C VAL A 218 -8.48 -23.18 1.16
N LEU A 219 -9.72 -23.68 1.07
CA LEU A 219 -10.54 -23.49 -0.12
C LEU A 219 -10.78 -22.01 -0.42
N ARG A 220 -11.04 -21.22 0.62
CA ARG A 220 -11.26 -19.78 0.50
C ARG A 220 -10.01 -19.02 0.04
N LEU A 221 -8.82 -19.41 0.51
CA LEU A 221 -7.56 -18.84 0.02
C LEU A 221 -7.36 -19.13 -1.47
N VAL A 222 -7.58 -20.38 -1.90
CA VAL A 222 -7.45 -20.76 -3.32
C VAL A 222 -8.47 -20.00 -4.18
N GLU A 223 -9.74 -19.94 -3.75
CA GLU A 223 -10.79 -19.17 -4.42
C GLU A 223 -10.43 -17.69 -4.52
N PHE A 224 -9.93 -17.08 -3.45
CA PHE A 224 -9.52 -15.68 -3.44
C PHE A 224 -8.45 -15.39 -4.49
N VAL A 225 -7.39 -16.19 -4.54
CA VAL A 225 -6.30 -16.01 -5.50
C VAL A 225 -6.82 -16.17 -6.93
N GLU A 226 -7.54 -17.25 -7.21
CA GLU A 226 -8.03 -17.52 -8.57
C GLU A 226 -9.10 -16.52 -9.03
N MET A 227 -9.93 -16.01 -8.12
CA MET A 227 -10.87 -14.92 -8.39
C MET A 227 -10.12 -13.64 -8.81
N TYR A 228 -9.12 -13.18 -8.05
CA TYR A 228 -8.36 -11.99 -8.42
C TYR A 228 -7.55 -12.19 -9.71
N ARG A 229 -7.05 -13.40 -9.97
CA ARG A 229 -6.42 -13.74 -11.26
C ARG A 229 -7.40 -13.59 -12.42
N LEU A 230 -8.65 -14.02 -12.27
CA LEU A 230 -9.71 -13.78 -13.28
C LEU A 230 -10.06 -12.30 -13.42
N GLN A 231 -9.86 -11.52 -12.38
CA GLN A 231 -9.99 -10.06 -12.44
C GLN A 231 -8.79 -9.34 -13.06
N GLY A 232 -7.72 -10.07 -13.41
CA GLY A 232 -6.52 -9.55 -14.06
C GLY A 232 -5.36 -9.23 -13.12
N ALA A 233 -5.39 -9.72 -11.88
CA ALA A 233 -4.23 -9.69 -10.99
C ALA A 233 -3.10 -10.57 -11.52
N THR A 234 -1.88 -10.04 -11.49
CA THR A 234 -0.67 -10.72 -11.97
C THR A 234 0.25 -11.16 -10.85
N HIS A 235 0.15 -10.57 -9.66
CA HIS A 235 1.03 -10.87 -8.53
C HIS A 235 0.33 -10.63 -7.18
N PHE A 236 0.71 -11.40 -6.17
CA PHE A 236 0.14 -11.33 -4.82
C PHE A 236 1.24 -11.14 -3.78
N TYR A 237 0.98 -10.31 -2.77
CA TYR A 237 1.86 -10.15 -1.62
C TYR A 237 1.12 -10.59 -0.36
N PHE A 238 1.64 -11.64 0.27
CA PHE A 238 1.13 -12.17 1.53
C PHE A 238 2.10 -11.88 2.67
N TYR A 239 1.53 -11.60 3.84
CA TYR A 239 2.27 -11.34 5.06
C TYR A 239 1.83 -12.36 6.11
N TYR A 240 2.70 -13.32 6.36
CA TYR A 240 2.43 -14.48 7.18
C TYR A 240 2.72 -14.17 8.65
N VAL A 241 1.71 -14.25 9.52
CA VAL A 241 1.87 -14.16 10.98
C VAL A 241 1.63 -15.53 11.59
N GLU A 242 0.45 -16.10 11.34
CA GLU A 242 0.03 -17.39 11.88
C GLU A 242 -1.11 -17.97 11.03
N ALA A 243 -0.89 -19.16 10.45
CA ALA A 243 -1.90 -19.91 9.71
C ALA A 243 -1.59 -21.41 9.78
N SER A 244 -2.54 -22.24 9.37
CA SER A 244 -2.37 -23.69 9.29
C SER A 244 -1.28 -24.11 8.27
N GLU A 245 -0.70 -25.30 8.47
CA GLU A 245 0.30 -25.86 7.54
C GLU A 245 -0.26 -26.05 6.12
N GLU A 246 -1.56 -26.37 6.00
CA GLU A 246 -2.22 -26.51 4.70
C GLU A 246 -2.29 -25.18 3.94
N VAL A 247 -2.56 -24.09 4.66
CA VAL A 247 -2.48 -22.73 4.11
C VAL A 247 -1.06 -22.40 3.68
N ARG A 248 -0.06 -22.72 4.52
CA ARG A 248 1.36 -22.52 4.18
C ARG A 248 1.75 -23.29 2.90
N ARG A 249 1.24 -24.50 2.70
CA ARG A 249 1.45 -25.31 1.48
C ARG A 249 0.87 -24.63 0.23
N VAL A 250 -0.35 -24.08 0.31
CA VAL A 250 -0.96 -23.32 -0.80
C VAL A 250 -0.16 -22.05 -1.12
N LEU A 251 0.28 -21.31 -0.09
CA LEU A 251 1.12 -20.13 -0.29
C LEU A 251 2.43 -20.49 -1.00
N ALA A 252 3.10 -21.56 -0.57
CA ALA A 252 4.32 -22.05 -1.20
C ALA A 252 4.10 -22.47 -2.66
N HIS A 253 2.95 -23.08 -2.99
CA HIS A 253 2.57 -23.40 -4.36
C HIS A 253 2.51 -22.17 -5.26
N TYR A 254 1.82 -21.11 -4.82
CA TYR A 254 1.74 -19.87 -5.60
C TYR A 254 3.08 -19.12 -5.69
N GLN A 255 3.93 -19.21 -4.66
CA GLN A 255 5.31 -18.69 -4.73
C GLN A 255 6.14 -19.44 -5.79
N GLN A 256 6.07 -20.78 -5.82
CA GLN A 256 6.80 -21.58 -6.81
C GLN A 256 6.35 -21.31 -8.25
N LYS A 257 5.07 -20.97 -8.45
CA LYS A 257 4.54 -20.52 -9.75
C LYS A 257 4.94 -19.08 -10.11
N GLY A 258 5.63 -18.36 -9.23
CA GLY A 258 6.01 -16.96 -9.43
C GLY A 258 4.82 -15.99 -9.41
N LEU A 259 3.70 -16.39 -8.78
CA LEU A 259 2.48 -15.59 -8.67
C LEU A 259 2.38 -14.84 -7.34
N ALA A 260 3.17 -15.22 -6.34
CA ALA A 260 3.11 -14.62 -5.03
C ALA A 260 4.50 -14.44 -4.41
N ASP A 261 4.63 -13.40 -3.59
CA ASP A 261 5.67 -13.30 -2.56
C ASP A 261 5.01 -13.46 -1.18
N VAL A 262 5.65 -14.20 -0.29
CA VAL A 262 5.19 -14.42 1.10
C VAL A 262 6.29 -13.95 2.03
N PHE A 263 5.96 -12.98 2.88
CA PHE A 263 6.88 -12.41 3.86
C PHE A 263 6.52 -12.86 5.26
N GLU A 264 7.51 -13.31 6.02
CA GLU A 264 7.35 -13.58 7.45
C GLU A 264 7.14 -12.24 8.18
N TRP A 265 5.92 -12.00 8.66
CA TRP A 265 5.48 -10.77 9.30
C TRP A 265 5.52 -10.91 10.82
N ASN A 266 6.72 -11.11 11.34
CA ASN A 266 6.99 -11.38 12.75
C ASN A 266 6.76 -10.18 13.69
N VAL A 267 5.51 -9.73 13.76
CA VAL A 267 5.05 -8.58 14.56
C VAL A 267 4.59 -8.99 15.97
N GLN A 268 4.97 -10.19 16.44
CA GLN A 268 4.45 -10.80 17.67
C GLN A 268 4.65 -9.90 18.91
N ALA A 269 5.75 -9.14 18.95
CA ALA A 269 6.04 -8.20 20.04
C ALA A 269 5.02 -7.06 20.17
N HIS A 270 4.18 -6.86 19.16
CA HIS A 270 3.27 -5.74 19.00
C HIS A 270 1.81 -6.15 18.74
N LEU A 271 1.44 -7.43 18.79
CA LEU A 271 0.07 -7.89 18.48
C LEU A 271 -1.02 -7.24 19.35
N HIS A 272 -0.71 -6.88 20.59
CA HIS A 272 -1.64 -6.22 21.51
C HIS A 272 -1.58 -4.68 21.46
N ASP A 273 -0.46 -4.15 20.96
CA ASP A 273 -0.16 -2.71 20.97
C ASP A 273 -0.24 -2.09 19.56
N LEU A 274 -0.67 -2.86 18.55
CA LEU A 274 -0.94 -2.40 17.19
C LEU A 274 -2.28 -2.91 16.71
N HIS A 275 -2.96 -2.08 15.93
CA HIS A 275 -4.19 -2.49 15.28
C HIS A 275 -3.93 -3.59 14.24
N TYR A 276 -4.67 -4.70 14.36
CA TYR A 276 -4.79 -5.77 13.37
C TYR A 276 -3.43 -6.25 12.80
N ALA A 277 -2.53 -6.70 13.69
CA ALA A 277 -1.17 -7.14 13.35
C ALA A 277 -0.35 -6.13 12.52
N GLY A 278 -0.54 -4.83 12.77
CA GLY A 278 0.22 -3.79 12.08
C GLY A 278 -0.16 -3.64 10.59
N ILE A 279 -1.42 -3.90 10.24
CA ILE A 279 -1.95 -3.83 8.86
C ILE A 279 -1.58 -2.54 8.12
N VAL A 280 -1.53 -1.39 8.82
CA VAL A 280 -1.15 -0.11 8.21
C VAL A 280 0.31 -0.13 7.76
N ALA A 281 1.23 -0.64 8.59
CA ALA A 281 2.62 -0.81 8.19
C ALA A 281 2.75 -1.80 7.03
N GLN A 282 1.98 -2.89 7.06
CA GLN A 282 1.97 -3.93 6.03
C GLN A 282 1.50 -3.41 4.67
N PHE A 283 0.38 -2.68 4.62
CA PHE A 283 -0.12 -2.12 3.36
C PHE A 283 0.81 -1.05 2.79
N ASN A 284 1.45 -0.24 3.62
CA ASN A 284 2.45 0.71 3.13
C ASN A 284 3.69 -0.01 2.58
N ASP A 285 4.20 -1.04 3.26
CA ASP A 285 5.29 -1.87 2.71
C ASP A 285 4.90 -2.49 1.37
N CYS A 286 3.71 -3.10 1.31
CA CYS A 286 3.23 -3.79 0.12
C CYS A 286 3.07 -2.85 -1.09
N VAL A 287 2.42 -1.70 -0.89
CA VAL A 287 2.19 -0.72 -1.97
C VAL A 287 3.52 -0.15 -2.47
N TYR A 288 4.47 0.14 -1.57
CA TYR A 288 5.79 0.62 -1.96
C TYR A 288 6.61 -0.46 -2.65
N ARG A 289 6.52 -1.72 -2.24
CA ARG A 289 7.14 -2.85 -2.93
C ARG A 289 6.59 -3.03 -4.34
N ALA A 290 5.26 -3.07 -4.45
CA ALA A 290 4.57 -3.17 -5.74
C ALA A 290 5.01 -2.07 -6.71
N ASN A 291 5.15 -0.84 -6.22
CA ASN A 291 5.61 0.30 -7.01
C ASN A 291 7.11 0.26 -7.32
N ILE A 292 7.97 0.25 -6.29
CA ILE A 292 9.40 0.54 -6.44
C ILE A 292 10.19 -0.70 -6.85
N VAL A 293 9.87 -1.86 -6.27
CA VAL A 293 10.62 -3.09 -6.52
C VAL A 293 10.15 -3.76 -7.80
N ASP A 294 8.83 -3.85 -7.97
CA ASP A 294 8.18 -4.65 -9.01
C ASP A 294 7.46 -3.80 -10.08
N ASN A 295 7.46 -2.47 -9.97
CA ASN A 295 6.99 -1.56 -11.01
C ASN A 295 5.55 -1.82 -11.50
N HIS A 296 4.68 -2.30 -10.61
CA HIS A 296 3.25 -2.42 -10.84
C HIS A 296 2.59 -1.04 -10.71
N ARG A 297 1.74 -0.70 -11.68
CA ARG A 297 0.97 0.55 -11.63
C ARG A 297 -0.13 0.49 -10.59
N TYR A 298 -0.81 -0.66 -10.45
CA TYR A 298 -1.94 -0.80 -9.55
C TYR A 298 -1.66 -1.81 -8.45
N ALA A 299 -2.10 -1.49 -7.23
CA ALA A 299 -2.16 -2.43 -6.12
C ALA A 299 -3.57 -2.45 -5.52
N ALA A 300 -4.22 -3.61 -5.50
CA ALA A 300 -5.48 -3.80 -4.78
C ALA A 300 -5.18 -4.10 -3.31
N VAL A 301 -5.67 -3.26 -2.40
CA VAL A 301 -5.47 -3.41 -0.96
C VAL A 301 -6.74 -4.03 -0.37
N VAL A 302 -6.69 -5.29 0.06
CA VAL A 302 -7.87 -6.10 0.41
C VAL A 302 -7.58 -7.16 1.48
N ASP A 303 -8.61 -7.60 2.18
CA ASP A 303 -8.56 -8.76 3.06
C ASP A 303 -9.01 -10.04 2.32
N LEU A 304 -8.68 -11.24 2.84
CA LEU A 304 -9.03 -12.51 2.20
C LEU A 304 -10.54 -12.76 2.04
N ASP A 305 -11.38 -12.01 2.77
CA ASP A 305 -12.82 -12.10 2.70
C ASP A 305 -13.47 -11.09 1.74
N GLU A 306 -12.67 -10.38 0.95
CA GLU A 306 -13.14 -9.25 0.16
C GLU A 306 -12.78 -9.33 -1.33
N VAL A 307 -13.79 -9.12 -2.18
CA VAL A 307 -13.65 -9.14 -3.64
C VAL A 307 -14.15 -7.82 -4.20
N MET A 308 -13.26 -7.03 -4.80
CA MET A 308 -13.65 -5.84 -5.58
C MET A 308 -14.35 -6.30 -6.86
N MET A 309 -15.62 -5.97 -7.03
CA MET A 309 -16.44 -6.48 -8.13
C MET A 309 -16.86 -5.35 -9.08
N PRO A 310 -16.30 -5.28 -10.31
CA PRO A 310 -16.80 -4.37 -11.32
C PRO A 310 -18.13 -4.89 -11.88
N LEU A 311 -19.20 -4.10 -11.80
CA LEU A 311 -20.56 -4.47 -12.22
C LEU A 311 -20.83 -4.20 -13.70
N LYS A 312 -20.05 -3.30 -14.32
CA LYS A 312 -20.23 -2.87 -15.73
C LYS A 312 -19.07 -3.25 -16.65
N HIS A 313 -18.07 -3.96 -16.12
CA HIS A 313 -16.88 -4.39 -16.85
C HIS A 313 -16.62 -5.86 -16.54
N ASN A 314 -16.00 -6.59 -17.47
CA ASN A 314 -15.77 -8.04 -17.32
C ASN A 314 -14.77 -8.37 -16.20
N SER A 315 -13.78 -7.50 -15.98
CA SER A 315 -12.72 -7.67 -14.99
C SER A 315 -12.31 -6.34 -14.36
N LEU A 316 -11.56 -6.40 -13.25
CA LEU A 316 -10.98 -5.22 -12.62
C LEU A 316 -9.94 -4.56 -13.54
N ALA A 317 -9.16 -5.36 -14.27
CA ALA A 317 -8.24 -4.85 -15.29
C ALA A 317 -8.95 -4.09 -16.42
N ASP A 318 -10.12 -4.55 -16.87
CA ASP A 318 -10.90 -3.84 -17.89
C ASP A 318 -11.43 -2.52 -17.36
N TYR A 319 -11.92 -2.50 -16.12
CA TYR A 319 -12.36 -1.27 -15.46
C TYR A 319 -11.21 -0.25 -15.38
N LEU A 320 -10.05 -0.64 -14.84
CA LEU A 320 -8.91 0.28 -14.69
C LEU A 320 -8.40 0.77 -16.05
N ARG A 321 -8.38 -0.08 -17.08
CA ARG A 321 -7.95 0.30 -18.43
C ARG A 321 -8.85 1.37 -19.05
N GLN A 322 -10.15 1.31 -18.77
CA GLN A 322 -11.15 2.22 -19.34
C GLN A 322 -11.36 3.49 -18.50
N CYS A 323 -11.23 3.39 -17.18
CA CYS A 323 -11.60 4.47 -16.26
C CYS A 323 -10.41 5.23 -15.65
N ASP A 324 -9.17 4.75 -15.78
CA ASP A 324 -8.00 5.48 -15.27
C ASP A 324 -7.53 6.58 -16.24
N GLU A 325 -7.88 7.81 -15.90
CA GLU A 325 -7.48 9.03 -16.62
C GLU A 325 -6.04 9.48 -16.31
N GLY A 326 -5.32 8.76 -15.43
CA GLY A 326 -3.92 9.00 -15.10
C GLY A 326 -3.67 9.91 -13.91
N ARG A 327 -4.71 10.54 -13.34
CA ARG A 327 -4.64 11.40 -12.14
C ARG A 327 -5.38 10.83 -10.92
N THR A 328 -5.78 9.56 -10.98
CA THR A 328 -6.45 8.89 -9.86
C THR A 328 -5.43 8.27 -8.91
N SER A 329 -5.52 8.58 -7.61
CA SER A 329 -4.71 7.92 -6.57
C SER A 329 -5.25 6.56 -6.19
N GLY A 330 -6.57 6.45 -6.07
CA GLY A 330 -7.23 5.20 -5.72
C GLY A 330 -8.66 5.12 -6.23
N PHE A 331 -9.09 3.91 -6.60
CA PHE A 331 -10.47 3.59 -6.96
C PHE A 331 -11.13 2.95 -5.75
N VAL A 332 -12.03 3.68 -5.09
CA VAL A 332 -12.65 3.30 -3.82
C VAL A 332 -13.91 2.50 -4.07
N PHE A 333 -13.91 1.22 -3.72
CA PHE A 333 -15.06 0.32 -3.83
C PHE A 333 -15.83 0.29 -2.51
N ARG A 334 -17.11 0.70 -2.56
CA ARG A 334 -17.98 0.75 -1.39
C ARG A 334 -18.50 -0.63 -1.01
N ASN A 335 -18.62 -0.87 0.29
CA ASN A 335 -18.86 -2.20 0.86
C ASN A 335 -20.34 -2.62 0.81
N VAL A 336 -20.55 -3.90 0.50
CA VAL A 336 -21.77 -4.67 0.78
C VAL A 336 -21.39 -6.00 1.41
N PHE A 337 -22.21 -6.51 2.33
CA PHE A 337 -21.91 -7.76 3.03
C PHE A 337 -22.67 -8.94 2.45
N PHE A 338 -21.97 -10.07 2.30
CA PHE A 338 -22.52 -11.41 2.15
C PHE A 338 -22.23 -12.19 3.43
N TYR A 339 -23.16 -13.01 3.93
CA TYR A 339 -22.99 -13.69 5.22
C TYR A 339 -22.95 -15.21 5.12
N ARG A 340 -22.02 -15.85 5.86
CA ARG A 340 -21.93 -17.32 5.96
C ARG A 340 -23.22 -17.97 6.46
N ARG A 341 -23.97 -17.27 7.33
CA ARG A 341 -25.24 -17.76 7.91
C ARG A 341 -26.36 -17.87 6.88
N ASP A 342 -26.33 -17.11 5.79
CA ASP A 342 -27.33 -17.23 4.73
C ASP A 342 -27.19 -18.57 3.99
N SER A 343 -28.27 -19.09 3.42
CA SER A 343 -28.28 -20.39 2.73
C SER A 343 -27.32 -20.40 1.52
N ASN A 344 -26.65 -21.52 1.29
CA ASN A 344 -25.89 -21.72 0.05
C ASN A 344 -26.85 -21.94 -1.12
N ASP A 345 -26.66 -21.22 -2.22
CA ASP A 345 -27.22 -21.54 -3.52
C ASP A 345 -26.13 -22.26 -4.34
N THR A 346 -26.25 -23.58 -4.50
CA THR A 346 -25.26 -24.42 -5.19
C THR A 346 -25.69 -24.85 -6.59
N PHE A 347 -26.78 -24.28 -7.12
CA PHE A 347 -27.35 -24.70 -8.41
C PHE A 347 -26.37 -24.56 -9.57
N ASN A 348 -25.49 -23.55 -9.53
CA ASN A 348 -24.49 -23.29 -10.56
C ASN A 348 -23.19 -24.11 -10.42
N ALA A 349 -23.08 -25.01 -9.43
CA ALA A 349 -21.87 -25.81 -9.24
C ALA A 349 -21.92 -27.09 -10.09
N PRO A 350 -21.06 -27.25 -11.11
CA PRO A 350 -20.99 -28.49 -11.90
C PRO A 350 -20.88 -29.75 -11.03
N ALA A 351 -21.54 -30.82 -11.47
CA ALA A 351 -21.66 -32.05 -10.69
C ALA A 351 -20.34 -32.84 -10.55
N HIS A 352 -19.39 -32.63 -11.47
CA HIS A 352 -18.11 -33.35 -11.52
C HIS A 352 -17.03 -32.74 -10.61
N LEU A 353 -17.25 -31.56 -10.06
CA LEU A 353 -16.26 -30.84 -9.27
C LEU A 353 -16.19 -31.37 -7.84
N MET A 354 -14.99 -31.32 -7.26
CA MET A 354 -14.73 -31.73 -5.88
C MET A 354 -14.99 -30.57 -4.90
N ASN A 355 -14.58 -29.34 -5.25
CA ASN A 355 -14.67 -28.18 -4.35
C ASN A 355 -15.90 -27.30 -4.65
N ARG A 356 -17.10 -27.86 -4.47
CA ARG A 356 -18.37 -27.27 -4.97
C ARG A 356 -18.89 -26.05 -4.18
N VAL A 357 -18.35 -25.76 -3.00
CA VAL A 357 -18.87 -24.71 -2.09
C VAL A 357 -17.92 -23.50 -2.04
N LEU A 358 -17.70 -22.89 -3.21
CA LEU A 358 -17.00 -21.61 -3.32
C LEU A 358 -17.87 -20.48 -2.78
N TYR A 359 -17.33 -19.61 -1.93
CA TYR A 359 -18.08 -18.54 -1.24
C TYR A 359 -18.70 -17.57 -2.24
N THR A 360 -17.94 -17.11 -3.22
CA THR A 360 -18.40 -16.14 -4.23
C THR A 360 -19.45 -16.71 -5.17
N GLN A 361 -19.52 -18.05 -5.28
CA GLN A 361 -20.47 -18.75 -6.16
C GLN A 361 -21.72 -19.23 -5.41
N SER A 362 -21.58 -19.52 -4.12
CA SER A 362 -22.64 -20.08 -3.28
C SER A 362 -23.36 -19.07 -2.40
N LYS A 363 -22.69 -17.99 -1.97
CA LYS A 363 -23.29 -16.90 -1.19
C LYS A 363 -23.72 -15.78 -2.11
N VAL A 364 -25.00 -15.78 -2.46
CA VAL A 364 -25.58 -14.89 -3.47
C VAL A 364 -26.48 -13.82 -2.87
N ARG A 365 -26.69 -13.80 -1.56
CA ARG A 365 -27.49 -12.76 -0.92
C ARG A 365 -26.59 -11.79 -0.17
N ARG A 366 -26.71 -10.52 -0.51
CA ARG A 366 -25.97 -9.42 0.13
C ARG A 366 -26.89 -8.39 0.75
N THR A 367 -26.34 -7.54 1.60
CA THR A 367 -27.05 -6.38 2.12
C THR A 367 -27.53 -5.49 0.98
N LEU A 368 -28.79 -5.03 1.09
CA LEU A 368 -29.37 -4.04 0.18
C LEU A 368 -28.61 -2.71 0.29
N GLU A 369 -28.34 -2.30 1.52
CA GLU A 369 -27.63 -1.06 1.81
C GLU A 369 -26.14 -1.18 1.44
N VAL A 370 -25.65 -0.18 0.72
CA VAL A 370 -24.24 0.02 0.37
C VAL A 370 -23.65 1.00 1.36
N LEU A 371 -22.61 0.60 2.09
CA LEU A 371 -21.98 1.47 3.09
C LEU A 371 -21.39 2.74 2.46
N PRO A 372 -21.32 3.88 3.18
CA PRO A 372 -20.67 5.09 2.69
C PRO A 372 -19.22 4.85 2.25
N ALA A 373 -18.71 5.70 1.35
CA ALA A 373 -17.30 5.66 0.97
C ALA A 373 -16.41 5.79 2.20
N TYR A 374 -15.26 5.10 2.17
CA TYR A 374 -14.26 5.04 3.25
C TYR A 374 -14.72 4.31 4.53
N VAL A 375 -16.01 3.98 4.66
CA VAL A 375 -16.52 3.11 5.71
C VAL A 375 -16.42 1.66 5.25
N ARG A 376 -15.39 0.95 5.74
CA ARG A 376 -15.09 -0.45 5.35
C ARG A 376 -14.93 -0.66 3.84
N SER A 377 -14.63 0.42 3.12
CA SER A 377 -14.28 0.35 1.71
C SER A 377 -12.90 -0.26 1.56
N LYS A 378 -12.57 -0.67 0.33
CA LYS A 378 -11.21 -1.04 -0.06
C LYS A 378 -10.89 -0.35 -1.38
N VAL A 379 -9.59 -0.26 -1.67
CA VAL A 379 -9.09 0.62 -2.73
C VAL A 379 -8.15 -0.12 -3.67
N VAL A 380 -8.34 0.04 -4.97
CA VAL A 380 -7.26 -0.21 -5.94
C VAL A 380 -6.48 1.08 -6.09
N VAL A 381 -5.24 1.11 -5.64
CA VAL A 381 -4.41 2.32 -5.69
C VAL A 381 -3.54 2.34 -6.95
N ASN A 382 -3.31 3.53 -7.50
CA ASN A 382 -2.15 3.78 -8.34
C ASN A 382 -0.92 3.84 -7.43
N ALA A 383 -0.14 2.76 -7.38
CA ALA A 383 0.91 2.56 -6.40
C ALA A 383 1.98 3.68 -6.45
N ARG A 384 2.22 4.27 -7.64
CA ARG A 384 3.15 5.39 -7.82
C ARG A 384 2.67 6.71 -7.20
N SER A 385 1.37 6.87 -6.96
CA SER A 385 0.83 8.08 -6.34
C SER A 385 0.72 7.98 -4.82
N ILE A 386 0.91 6.81 -4.22
CA ILE A 386 0.65 6.64 -2.78
C ILE A 386 1.84 7.13 -1.97
N VAL A 387 1.56 7.97 -0.97
CA VAL A 387 2.54 8.37 0.04
C VAL A 387 2.24 7.68 1.36
N GLU A 388 0.96 7.61 1.74
CA GLU A 388 0.49 6.89 2.92
C GLU A 388 -0.84 6.18 2.62
N MET A 389 -0.87 4.86 2.87
CA MET A 389 -2.04 4.00 2.74
C MET A 389 -2.66 3.68 4.10
N GLY A 390 -3.99 3.72 4.20
CA GLY A 390 -4.75 3.25 5.36
C GLY A 390 -5.35 1.86 5.15
N ASN A 391 -6.17 1.40 6.10
CA ASN A 391 -6.89 0.12 5.92
C ASN A 391 -8.04 0.24 4.89
N HIS A 392 -8.75 1.37 4.88
CA HIS A 392 -9.97 1.57 4.08
C HIS A 392 -9.91 2.71 3.06
N GLN A 393 -8.84 3.51 3.07
CA GLN A 393 -8.70 4.72 2.27
C GLN A 393 -7.23 5.09 2.04
N VAL A 394 -6.98 5.93 1.04
CA VAL A 394 -5.68 6.60 0.88
C VAL A 394 -5.66 7.81 1.83
N TYR A 395 -4.68 7.84 2.74
CA TYR A 395 -4.54 8.99 3.65
C TYR A 395 -3.75 10.13 3.03
N ARG A 396 -2.75 9.79 2.20
CA ARG A 396 -1.96 10.79 1.48
C ARG A 396 -1.50 10.29 0.13
N SER A 397 -1.83 11.07 -0.90
CA SER A 397 -1.36 10.91 -2.27
C SER A 397 -0.28 11.95 -2.60
N ALA A 398 0.47 11.68 -3.66
CA ALA A 398 1.37 12.65 -4.28
C ALA A 398 0.55 13.83 -4.86
N PRO A 399 1.13 15.04 -4.95
CA PRO A 399 0.43 16.21 -5.45
C PRO A 399 -0.22 15.97 -6.83
N GLY A 400 -1.47 16.43 -6.99
CA GLY A 400 -2.22 16.32 -8.23
C GLY A 400 -2.98 15.00 -8.43
N TYR A 401 -2.88 14.05 -7.49
CA TYR A 401 -3.67 12.82 -7.50
C TYR A 401 -4.83 12.86 -6.50
N VAL A 402 -5.98 12.34 -6.90
CA VAL A 402 -7.19 12.30 -6.07
C VAL A 402 -7.89 10.94 -6.16
N ASP A 403 -8.59 10.57 -5.09
CA ASP A 403 -9.37 9.34 -5.06
C ASP A 403 -10.61 9.46 -5.96
N HIS A 404 -10.90 8.38 -6.68
CA HIS A 404 -12.12 8.20 -7.45
C HIS A 404 -13.03 7.24 -6.69
N ILE A 405 -14.12 7.77 -6.14
CA ILE A 405 -15.16 6.95 -5.53
C ILE A 405 -15.94 6.26 -6.64
N VAL A 406 -15.82 4.93 -6.72
CA VAL A 406 -16.51 4.14 -7.75
C VAL A 406 -18.01 4.20 -7.48
N HIS A 407 -18.78 4.64 -8.49
CA HIS A 407 -20.23 4.69 -8.36
C HIS A 407 -20.79 3.30 -8.11
N GLN A 408 -21.76 3.17 -7.19
CA GLN A 408 -22.29 1.88 -6.73
C GLN A 408 -22.96 1.03 -7.83
N SER A 409 -23.36 1.63 -8.96
CA SER A 409 -23.86 0.91 -10.13
C SER A 409 -22.75 0.40 -11.07
N VAL A 410 -21.50 0.82 -10.84
CA VAL A 410 -20.32 0.50 -11.65
C VAL A 410 -19.43 -0.52 -10.96
N GLY A 411 -19.28 -0.43 -9.64
CA GLY A 411 -18.44 -1.34 -8.85
C GLY A 411 -18.81 -1.34 -7.38
N LEU A 412 -18.67 -2.50 -6.73
CA LEU A 412 -18.89 -2.69 -5.30
C LEU A 412 -17.78 -3.56 -4.71
N LEU A 413 -17.53 -3.42 -3.41
CA LEU A 413 -16.71 -4.35 -2.64
C LEU A 413 -17.63 -5.41 -2.04
N PHE A 414 -17.47 -6.66 -2.48
CA PHE A 414 -18.19 -7.80 -1.94
C PHE A 414 -17.44 -8.35 -0.74
N HIS A 415 -18.00 -8.17 0.47
CA HIS A 415 -17.38 -8.59 1.72
C HIS A 415 -18.08 -9.82 2.30
N TYR A 416 -17.44 -10.98 2.18
CA TYR A 416 -17.97 -12.28 2.58
C TYR A 416 -17.68 -12.58 4.05
N ARG A 417 -18.56 -12.18 4.96
CA ARG A 417 -18.32 -12.29 6.40
C ARG A 417 -18.86 -13.59 6.99
N ASP A 418 -18.07 -14.24 7.86
CA ASP A 418 -18.59 -15.37 8.64
C ASP A 418 -19.56 -14.91 9.73
N LYS A 419 -19.22 -13.81 10.42
CA LYS A 419 -20.06 -13.18 11.43
C LYS A 419 -20.89 -12.06 10.82
N CYS A 420 -22.19 -12.17 10.99
CA CYS A 420 -23.15 -11.14 10.64
C CYS A 420 -23.03 -9.94 11.61
N ILE A 421 -22.89 -8.73 11.05
CA ILE A 421 -22.72 -7.48 11.84
C ILE A 421 -24.07 -6.97 12.34
N ASN A 422 -25.07 -6.94 11.45
CA ASN A 422 -26.45 -6.61 11.78
C ASN A 422 -27.39 -7.54 11.01
N CYS A 423 -27.94 -8.55 11.71
CA CYS A 423 -28.74 -9.60 11.07
C CYS A 423 -30.18 -9.20 10.81
N LYS A 424 -30.53 -7.94 11.11
CA LYS A 424 -31.82 -7.35 10.74
C LYS A 424 -31.77 -6.65 9.37
N MET A 425 -30.58 -6.55 8.76
CA MET A 425 -30.46 -5.92 7.44
C MET A 425 -31.17 -6.73 6.37
N VAL A 426 -31.85 -6.02 5.46
CA VAL A 426 -32.51 -6.62 4.31
C VAL A 426 -31.45 -7.15 3.35
N LEU A 427 -31.59 -8.41 2.97
CA LEU A 427 -30.73 -9.05 1.98
C LEU A 427 -31.44 -9.13 0.62
N ILE A 428 -30.70 -8.84 -0.44
CA ILE A 428 -31.13 -9.02 -1.83
C ILE A 428 -30.24 -10.04 -2.54
N VAL A 429 -30.80 -10.71 -3.54
CA VAL A 429 -30.05 -11.63 -4.39
C VAL A 429 -29.18 -10.83 -5.36
N ASP A 430 -27.91 -11.20 -5.46
CA ASP A 430 -26.92 -10.65 -6.36
C ASP A 430 -26.05 -11.78 -6.93
N TYR A 431 -26.27 -12.10 -8.20
CA TYR A 431 -25.54 -13.15 -8.92
C TYR A 431 -24.29 -12.64 -9.64
N THR A 432 -23.86 -11.39 -9.43
CA THR A 432 -22.78 -10.78 -10.22
C THR A 432 -21.49 -11.61 -10.20
N ALA A 433 -21.10 -12.14 -9.03
CA ALA A 433 -19.89 -12.96 -8.90
C ALA A 433 -19.97 -14.29 -9.67
N ARG A 434 -21.17 -14.77 -10.01
CA ARG A 434 -21.37 -16.03 -10.76
C ARG A 434 -20.95 -15.97 -12.20
N ARG A 435 -20.70 -14.78 -12.76
CA ARG A 435 -20.17 -14.64 -14.11
C ARG A 435 -18.81 -15.33 -14.30
N PHE A 436 -18.05 -15.51 -13.22
CA PHE A 436 -16.77 -16.23 -13.24
C PHE A 436 -16.98 -17.75 -13.16
N GLY A 437 -18.05 -18.19 -12.49
CA GLY A 437 -18.70 -19.49 -12.61
C GLY A 437 -17.77 -20.67 -12.88
N SER A 438 -18.03 -21.39 -13.97
CA SER A 438 -17.30 -22.61 -14.37
C SER A 438 -15.79 -22.40 -14.37
N LEU A 439 -15.30 -21.29 -14.95
CA LEU A 439 -13.86 -21.05 -15.06
C LEU A 439 -13.19 -20.87 -13.69
N LEU A 440 -13.88 -20.27 -12.72
CA LEU A 440 -13.37 -20.17 -11.35
C LEU A 440 -13.34 -21.55 -10.70
N PHE A 441 -14.41 -22.34 -10.82
CA PHE A 441 -14.44 -23.70 -10.31
C PHE A 441 -13.32 -24.57 -10.86
N ASP A 442 -13.13 -24.56 -12.18
CA ASP A 442 -12.09 -25.35 -12.86
C ASP A 442 -10.68 -24.97 -12.36
N ARG A 443 -10.42 -23.67 -12.17
CA ARG A 443 -9.14 -23.19 -11.64
C ARG A 443 -8.92 -23.59 -10.19
N VAL A 444 -9.96 -23.51 -9.36
CA VAL A 444 -9.87 -23.90 -7.95
C VAL A 444 -9.63 -25.40 -7.83
N ASP A 445 -10.41 -26.23 -8.53
CA ASP A 445 -10.23 -27.69 -8.51
C ASP A 445 -8.85 -28.10 -9.05
N ALA A 446 -8.37 -27.48 -10.14
CA ALA A 446 -7.03 -27.73 -10.66
C ALA A 446 -5.95 -27.39 -9.64
N THR A 447 -6.01 -26.21 -9.01
CA THR A 447 -5.05 -25.83 -7.96
C THR A 447 -5.13 -26.76 -6.75
N CYS A 448 -6.33 -27.09 -6.28
CA CYS A 448 -6.50 -28.01 -5.15
C CYS A 448 -5.96 -29.41 -5.47
N LEU A 449 -6.13 -29.89 -6.70
CA LEU A 449 -5.56 -31.17 -7.16
C LEU A 449 -4.02 -31.14 -7.19
N GLU A 450 -3.43 -30.08 -7.70
CA GLU A 450 -1.97 -29.91 -7.71
C GLU A 450 -1.39 -29.84 -6.29
N VAL A 451 -2.05 -29.12 -5.39
CA VAL A 451 -1.55 -28.92 -4.03
C VAL A 451 -1.81 -30.13 -3.14
N PHE A 452 -2.99 -30.74 -3.21
CA PHE A 452 -3.46 -31.80 -2.31
C PHE A 452 -3.81 -33.08 -3.08
N MET A 453 -2.87 -33.56 -3.88
CA MET A 453 -3.01 -34.80 -4.66
C MET A 453 -3.37 -36.01 -3.77
N GLU A 454 -2.79 -36.07 -2.57
CA GLU A 454 -3.07 -37.13 -1.59
C GLU A 454 -4.51 -37.14 -1.06
N ARG A 455 -5.26 -36.05 -1.28
CA ARG A 455 -6.69 -35.90 -0.93
C ARG A 455 -7.58 -35.82 -2.14
N HIS A 456 -7.10 -36.32 -3.30
CA HIS A 456 -7.84 -36.27 -4.56
C HIS A 456 -8.29 -34.85 -4.94
N GLY A 457 -7.50 -33.84 -4.57
CA GLY A 457 -7.78 -32.44 -4.90
C GLY A 457 -8.85 -31.75 -4.06
N ILE A 458 -9.15 -32.25 -2.86
CA ILE A 458 -10.08 -31.60 -1.93
C ILE A 458 -9.33 -30.57 -1.06
N CYS A 459 -9.65 -29.28 -1.23
CA CYS A 459 -9.25 -28.22 -0.32
C CYS A 459 -10.21 -28.16 0.88
N THR A 460 -9.67 -28.08 2.09
CA THR A 460 -10.45 -28.03 3.33
C THR A 460 -11.19 -26.69 3.48
N LEU A 461 -12.43 -26.80 3.98
CA LEU A 461 -13.22 -25.68 4.49
C LEU A 461 -13.17 -25.74 6.02
N ALA A 462 -12.77 -24.64 6.65
CA ALA A 462 -12.74 -24.49 8.11
C ALA A 462 -14.07 -23.99 8.70
#